data_AF-A0A1E7EN30-F1
#
_entry.id   AF-A0A1E7EN30-F1
#
_cell.length_a   1.000
_cell.length_b   1.000
_cell.length_c   1.000
_cell.angle_alpha   90.00
_cell.angle_beta   90.00
_cell.angle_gamma   90.00
#
_symmetry.space_group_name_H-M   'P 1'
#
loop_
_entity.id
_entity.type
_entity.pdbx_description
1 polymer ?
#
loop_
_entity_poly.entity_id
_entity_poly.type
_entity_poly.pdbx_seq_one_letter_code
_entity_poly.pdbx_strand_id
1 'polypeptide(L)'
;MDQLLSLYAEEKNEYDHDIEDTNGNNNQGDTTTTTTVQCQRAQRKIIHTDGILIKDESIRNDLLLALKGWKSKWTDKNNERTSINAENYMILTSPASWESVGLGRKKRYKAEKKLNEHKILWDLAKSVMSTVDEDFSNRYTALAVTHNFIGSPHIDRQNVGPFYGLSLGDFGDNTGGVMVECSARIVAHVNTKNRLGKVDGRFPHWVAPYDHIRKDRYSLIFYQTSGEYQKIGPPIFKEPLTTFIH
;
A
#
# COMPACT_ATOMS: atom_id res chain seq x y z
N MET A 1 -24.27 -7.86 5.25
CA MET A 1 -23.26 -8.35 6.21
C MET A 1 -22.41 -9.52 5.67
N ASP A 2 -22.58 -9.92 4.40
CA ASP A 2 -21.76 -10.94 3.70
C ASP A 2 -20.78 -10.38 2.64
N GLN A 3 -20.79 -9.06 2.40
CA GLN A 3 -20.02 -8.43 1.31
C GLN A 3 -18.50 -8.41 1.54
N LEU A 4 -18.04 -8.50 2.79
CA LEU A 4 -16.60 -8.34 3.08
C LEU A 4 -15.76 -9.54 2.67
N LEU A 5 -16.37 -10.69 2.35
CA LEU A 5 -15.68 -11.93 1.97
C LEU A 5 -16.17 -12.57 0.67
N SER A 6 -17.33 -12.19 0.11
CA SER A 6 -17.64 -12.53 -1.28
C SER A 6 -16.65 -11.85 -2.23
N LEU A 7 -16.26 -10.60 -1.93
CA LEU A 7 -15.27 -9.83 -2.69
C LEU A 7 -13.84 -10.39 -2.68
N TYR A 8 -13.46 -11.23 -1.70
CA TYR A 8 -12.15 -11.90 -1.73
C TYR A 8 -12.12 -13.13 -2.66
N ALA A 9 -13.29 -13.58 -3.14
CA ALA A 9 -13.42 -14.65 -4.13
C ALA A 9 -13.89 -14.13 -5.50
N GLU A 10 -14.62 -13.01 -5.55
CA GLU A 10 -15.29 -12.50 -6.76
C GLU A 10 -14.43 -11.55 -7.62
N GLU A 11 -13.34 -10.97 -7.11
CA GLU A 11 -12.38 -10.19 -7.94
C GLU A 11 -11.63 -11.05 -8.99
N LYS A 12 -11.89 -12.36 -9.05
CA LYS A 12 -11.32 -13.27 -10.05
C LYS A 12 -11.98 -13.22 -11.44
N ASN A 13 -13.13 -12.54 -11.60
CA ASN A 13 -13.97 -12.72 -12.80
C ASN A 13 -14.31 -11.45 -13.61
N GLU A 14 -13.66 -10.29 -13.38
CA GLU A 14 -14.08 -9.04 -14.03
C GLU A 14 -12.98 -8.33 -14.85
N TYR A 15 -12.16 -9.12 -15.55
CA TYR A 15 -11.31 -8.64 -16.64
C TYR A 15 -11.20 -9.69 -17.76
N ASP A 16 -12.35 -10.16 -18.25
CA ASP A 16 -12.46 -10.80 -19.56
C ASP A 16 -13.72 -10.25 -20.22
N HIS A 17 -13.55 -9.18 -21.01
CA HIS A 17 -14.50 -8.79 -22.04
C HIS A 17 -13.73 -8.15 -23.21
N ASP A 18 -13.54 -9.01 -24.21
CA ASP A 18 -13.79 -8.79 -25.65
C ASP A 18 -13.00 -7.69 -26.37
N ILE A 19 -11.95 -8.12 -27.06
CA ILE A 19 -11.65 -7.62 -28.41
C ILE A 19 -11.89 -8.80 -29.36
N GLU A 20 -13.12 -8.89 -29.88
CA GLU A 20 -13.41 -9.72 -31.03
C GLU A 20 -12.87 -9.03 -32.29
N ASP A 21 -11.87 -9.67 -32.89
CA ASP A 21 -11.43 -9.40 -34.26
C ASP A 21 -12.56 -9.70 -35.25
N THR A 22 -13.03 -8.68 -35.96
CA THR A 22 -13.79 -8.86 -37.19
C THR A 22 -13.05 -8.24 -38.37
N ASN A 23 -12.66 -9.13 -39.29
CA ASN A 23 -12.11 -8.87 -40.62
C ASN A 23 -13.03 -7.99 -41.49
N GLY A 24 -12.44 -7.19 -42.39
CA GLY A 24 -13.16 -6.73 -43.59
C GLY A 24 -12.53 -5.57 -44.35
N ASN A 25 -11.84 -5.87 -45.45
CA ASN A 25 -11.42 -4.93 -46.50
C ASN A 25 -12.57 -4.05 -47.03
N ASN A 26 -12.31 -2.76 -47.30
CA ASN A 26 -12.36 -2.18 -48.65
C ASN A 26 -12.10 -0.65 -48.66
N ASN A 27 -11.32 -0.24 -49.67
CA ASN A 27 -11.11 1.07 -50.30
C ASN A 27 -12.00 2.26 -49.85
N GLN A 28 -11.42 3.45 -49.69
CA GLN A 28 -11.29 4.48 -50.75
C GLN A 28 -10.71 5.77 -50.14
N GLY A 29 -9.79 6.42 -50.86
CA GLY A 29 -9.05 7.57 -50.35
C GLY A 29 -9.91 8.80 -50.13
N ASP A 30 -9.77 9.41 -48.96
CA ASP A 30 -10.05 10.83 -48.76
C ASP A 30 -8.97 11.44 -47.87
N THR A 31 -8.30 12.46 -48.39
CA THR A 31 -7.12 13.07 -47.78
C THR A 31 -7.58 14.10 -46.78
N THR A 32 -8.07 13.64 -45.63
CA THR A 32 -8.44 14.53 -44.53
C THR A 32 -7.21 14.74 -43.65
N THR A 33 -6.65 15.95 -43.71
CA THR A 33 -5.56 16.42 -42.85
C THR A 33 -6.03 16.37 -41.39
N THR A 34 -5.81 15.23 -40.74
CA THR A 34 -6.09 15.04 -39.32
C THR A 34 -5.03 15.83 -38.57
N THR A 35 -5.38 17.06 -38.20
CA THR A 35 -4.59 17.87 -37.26
C THR A 35 -4.72 17.19 -35.92
N THR A 36 -3.80 16.28 -35.61
CA THR A 36 -3.67 15.67 -34.29
C THR A 36 -3.38 16.79 -33.31
N VAL A 37 -4.42 17.31 -32.66
CA VAL A 37 -4.28 18.23 -31.54
C VAL A 37 -3.66 17.40 -30.43
N GLN A 38 -2.33 17.37 -30.40
CA GLN A 38 -1.57 16.77 -29.32
C GLN A 38 -1.84 17.66 -28.11
N CYS A 39 -2.89 17.30 -27.38
CA CYS A 39 -3.31 17.96 -26.17
C CYS A 39 -2.10 17.90 -25.23
N GLN A 40 -1.35 19.01 -25.14
CA GLN A 40 -0.21 19.13 -24.24
C GLN A 40 -0.76 18.99 -22.83
N ARG A 41 -0.78 17.76 -22.32
CA ARG A 41 -1.19 17.47 -20.95
C ARG A 41 -0.19 18.21 -20.07
N ALA A 42 -0.64 19.30 -19.46
CA ALA A 42 0.17 20.08 -18.55
C ALA A 42 0.82 19.13 -17.54
N GLN A 43 2.16 19.16 -17.45
CA GLN A 43 2.90 18.31 -16.53
C GLN A 43 2.41 18.58 -15.10
N ARG A 44 2.13 17.50 -14.36
CA ARG A 44 1.75 17.61 -12.95
C ARG A 44 2.97 18.05 -12.15
N LYS A 45 2.77 18.96 -11.19
CA LYS A 45 3.79 19.36 -10.23
C LYS A 45 3.94 18.25 -9.18
N ILE A 46 5.17 17.81 -8.95
CA ILE A 46 5.50 16.90 -7.86
C ILE A 46 5.96 17.72 -6.65
N ILE A 47 5.35 17.49 -5.50
CA ILE A 47 5.82 17.98 -4.21
C ILE A 47 6.41 16.82 -3.42
N HIS A 48 7.47 17.06 -2.66
CA HIS A 48 8.14 16.04 -1.86
C HIS A 48 7.84 16.25 -0.38
N THR A 49 7.61 15.16 0.34
CA THR A 49 7.46 15.16 1.79
C THR A 49 8.09 13.90 2.36
N ASP A 50 8.68 14.02 3.55
CA ASP A 50 9.20 12.87 4.27
C ASP A 50 8.16 12.32 5.25
N GLY A 51 8.11 11.00 5.38
CA GLY A 51 7.52 10.39 6.57
C GLY A 51 8.43 10.56 7.80
N ILE A 52 7.94 10.14 8.95
CA ILE A 52 8.66 10.26 10.22
C ILE A 52 9.76 9.21 10.28
N LEU A 53 11.02 9.65 10.42
CA LEU A 53 12.18 8.76 10.52
C LEU A 53 12.09 7.88 11.78
N ILE A 54 12.24 6.57 11.60
CA ILE A 54 12.42 5.64 12.71
C ILE A 54 13.86 5.81 13.23
N LYS A 55 13.99 6.59 14.31
CA LYS A 55 15.28 6.99 14.89
C LYS A 55 16.05 5.82 15.51
N ASP A 56 15.34 4.88 16.10
CA ASP A 56 15.95 3.67 16.64
C ASP A 56 16.41 2.79 15.47
N GLU A 57 17.73 2.66 15.32
CA GLU A 57 18.31 1.86 14.25
C GLU A 57 18.24 0.37 14.55
N SER A 58 18.27 -0.02 15.83
CA SER A 58 18.21 -1.42 16.25
C SER A 58 16.88 -2.02 15.83
N ILE A 59 15.76 -1.38 16.19
CA ILE A 59 14.42 -1.88 15.83
C ILE A 59 14.23 -1.96 14.32
N ARG A 60 14.81 -1.01 13.58
CA ARG A 60 14.73 -0.96 12.11
C ARG A 60 15.54 -2.09 11.47
N ASN A 61 16.73 -2.38 12.00
CA ASN A 61 17.59 -3.47 11.55
C ASN A 61 16.96 -4.83 11.88
N ASP A 62 16.42 -5.00 13.09
CA ASP A 62 15.72 -6.21 13.52
C ASP A 62 14.48 -6.47 12.66
N LEU A 63 13.72 -5.42 12.35
CA LEU A 63 12.57 -5.51 11.46
C LEU A 63 12.99 -5.89 10.03
N LEU A 64 14.06 -5.29 9.49
CA LEU A 64 14.59 -5.66 8.18
C LEU A 64 15.09 -7.11 8.16
N LEU A 65 15.74 -7.57 9.22
CA LEU A 65 16.19 -8.96 9.35
C LEU A 65 14.99 -9.92 9.38
N ALA A 66 13.94 -9.59 10.14
CA ALA A 66 12.71 -10.38 10.17
C ALA A 66 12.01 -10.43 8.81
N LEU A 67 12.00 -9.32 8.05
CA LEU A 67 11.45 -9.26 6.70
C LEU A 67 12.24 -10.11 5.70
N LYS A 68 13.58 -10.06 5.76
CA LYS A 68 14.45 -10.92 4.96
C LYS A 68 14.23 -12.40 5.29
N GLY A 69 14.12 -12.74 6.57
CA GLY A 69 13.82 -14.09 7.04
C GLY A 69 12.42 -14.58 6.65
N TRP A 70 11.42 -13.68 6.60
CA TRP A 70 10.10 -14.00 6.06
C TRP A 70 10.16 -14.31 4.57
N LYS A 71 10.87 -13.47 3.79
CA LYS A 71 11.05 -13.66 2.35
C LYS A 71 11.80 -14.94 2.02
N SER A 72 12.86 -15.28 2.76
CA SER A 72 13.68 -16.47 2.51
C SER A 72 12.96 -17.80 2.70
N LYS A 73 11.77 -17.82 3.34
CA LYS A 73 10.94 -19.03 3.43
C LYS A 73 10.31 -19.44 2.10
N TRP A 74 10.35 -18.57 1.11
CA TRP A 74 9.72 -18.78 -0.19
C TRP A 74 10.79 -18.78 -1.27
N THR A 75 10.87 -19.87 -2.01
CA THR A 75 11.73 -20.00 -3.19
C THR A 75 11.10 -19.36 -4.43
N ASP A 76 9.77 -19.36 -4.48
CA ASP A 76 8.96 -18.76 -5.54
C ASP A 76 8.12 -17.59 -5.01
N LYS A 77 7.27 -17.02 -5.86
CA LYS A 77 6.34 -15.97 -5.45
C LYS A 77 5.35 -16.50 -4.42
N ASN A 78 5.23 -15.81 -3.29
CA ASN A 78 4.17 -16.05 -2.31
C ASN A 78 3.22 -14.85 -2.31
N ASN A 79 2.23 -14.90 -3.18
CA ASN A 79 1.25 -13.83 -3.31
C ASN A 79 -0.12 -14.35 -2.90
N GLU A 80 -0.59 -13.92 -1.73
CA GLU A 80 -1.97 -14.18 -1.30
C GLU A 80 -3.01 -13.55 -2.24
N ARG A 81 -2.59 -12.60 -3.08
CA ARG A 81 -3.39 -11.97 -4.13
C ARG A 81 -2.63 -12.02 -5.46
N THR A 82 -3.13 -12.77 -6.42
CA THR A 82 -2.48 -12.96 -7.73
C THR A 82 -2.49 -11.70 -8.60
N SER A 83 -3.45 -10.80 -8.38
CA SER A 83 -3.56 -9.50 -9.06
C SER A 83 -2.53 -8.47 -8.59
N ILE A 84 -1.80 -8.73 -7.50
CA ILE A 84 -0.79 -7.84 -6.96
C ILE A 84 0.55 -8.11 -7.63
N ASN A 85 1.15 -7.07 -8.20
CA ASN A 85 2.49 -7.13 -8.75
C ASN A 85 3.55 -7.00 -7.64
N ALA A 86 3.81 -8.10 -6.94
CA ALA A 86 4.88 -8.24 -5.94
C ALA A 86 5.59 -9.60 -6.12
N GLU A 87 6.78 -9.72 -5.54
CA GLU A 87 7.42 -11.04 -5.38
C GLU A 87 6.79 -11.81 -4.22
N ASN A 88 6.53 -11.13 -3.11
CA ASN A 88 5.80 -11.69 -1.98
C ASN A 88 4.79 -10.68 -1.41
N TYR A 89 3.64 -11.19 -1.00
CA TYR A 89 2.54 -10.42 -0.43
C TYR A 89 1.80 -11.23 0.64
N MET A 90 1.72 -10.68 1.85
CA MET A 90 1.03 -11.27 3.00
C MET A 90 0.21 -10.22 3.75
N ILE A 91 -1.00 -10.57 4.20
CA ILE A 91 -1.77 -9.74 5.16
C ILE A 91 -1.79 -10.39 6.54
N LEU A 92 -1.42 -9.66 7.59
CA LEU A 92 -1.64 -10.04 8.98
C LEU A 92 -2.83 -9.25 9.56
N THR A 93 -3.83 -9.94 10.08
CA THR A 93 -5.02 -9.31 10.69
C THR A 93 -4.77 -9.01 12.16
N SER A 94 -5.05 -7.77 12.56
CA SER A 94 -4.90 -7.32 13.94
C SER A 94 -5.85 -8.02 14.89
N PRO A 95 -5.40 -8.44 16.08
CA PRO A 95 -6.30 -8.89 17.13
C PRO A 95 -7.38 -7.86 17.49
N ALA A 96 -7.05 -6.57 17.41
CA ALA A 96 -7.97 -5.47 17.69
C ALA A 96 -9.18 -5.43 16.74
N SER A 97 -9.07 -6.05 15.55
CA SER A 97 -10.16 -6.06 14.59
C SER A 97 -11.06 -7.29 14.69
N TRP A 98 -10.65 -8.38 15.36
CA TRP A 98 -11.36 -9.65 15.27
C TRP A 98 -12.83 -9.58 15.68
N GLU A 99 -13.15 -8.75 16.68
CA GLU A 99 -14.51 -8.50 17.13
C GLU A 99 -15.22 -7.47 16.25
N SER A 100 -14.55 -6.35 15.93
CA SER A 100 -15.15 -5.24 15.17
C SER A 100 -15.47 -5.58 13.71
N VAL A 101 -14.69 -6.46 13.07
CA VAL A 101 -14.97 -6.96 11.70
C VAL A 101 -15.91 -8.17 11.69
N GLY A 102 -16.37 -8.63 12.86
CA GLY A 102 -17.30 -9.76 12.94
C GLY A 102 -16.75 -11.05 12.33
N LEU A 103 -15.45 -11.34 12.51
CA LEU A 103 -14.86 -12.56 11.94
C LEU A 103 -15.51 -13.79 12.57
N GLY A 104 -16.19 -14.59 11.76
CA GLY A 104 -16.66 -15.91 12.19
C GLY A 104 -15.50 -16.76 12.74
N ARG A 105 -15.80 -17.63 13.72
CA ARG A 105 -14.81 -18.42 14.50
C ARG A 105 -13.70 -19.06 13.67
N LYS A 106 -14.05 -19.69 12.54
CA LYS A 106 -13.08 -20.35 11.64
C LYS A 106 -12.09 -19.35 11.01
N LYS A 107 -12.54 -18.14 10.68
CA LYS A 107 -11.71 -17.09 10.09
C LYS A 107 -10.78 -16.49 11.13
N ARG A 108 -11.29 -16.22 12.34
CA ARG A 108 -10.48 -15.79 13.49
C ARG A 108 -9.35 -16.79 13.78
N TYR A 109 -9.66 -18.08 13.86
CA TYR A 109 -8.65 -19.12 14.11
C TYR A 109 -7.53 -19.12 13.06
N LYS A 110 -7.87 -18.99 11.77
CA LYS A 110 -6.86 -18.90 10.69
C LYS A 110 -6.00 -17.63 10.81
N ALA A 111 -6.62 -16.48 11.09
CA ALA A 111 -5.92 -15.22 11.28
C ALA A 111 -4.97 -15.26 12.48
N GLU A 112 -5.43 -15.79 13.61
CA GLU A 112 -4.64 -15.98 14.83
C GLU A 112 -3.47 -16.94 14.61
N LYS A 113 -3.71 -18.10 13.97
CA LYS A 113 -2.64 -19.04 13.63
C LYS A 113 -1.55 -18.39 12.78
N LYS A 114 -1.95 -17.69 11.71
CA LYS A 114 -1.02 -17.00 10.81
C LYS A 114 -0.25 -15.88 11.51
N LEU A 115 -0.93 -15.12 12.37
CA LEU A 115 -0.30 -14.08 13.19
C LEU A 115 0.76 -14.68 14.11
N ASN A 116 0.45 -15.79 14.79
CA ASN A 116 1.38 -16.50 15.66
C ASN A 116 2.60 -17.04 14.90
N GLU A 117 2.42 -17.55 13.69
CA GLU A 117 3.52 -17.97 12.80
C GLU A 117 4.46 -16.81 12.41
N HIS A 118 3.99 -15.57 12.48
CA HIS A 118 4.71 -14.35 12.10
C HIS A 118 4.83 -13.37 13.28
N LYS A 119 4.80 -13.88 14.52
CA LYS A 119 4.68 -13.05 15.72
C LYS A 119 5.82 -12.04 15.86
N ILE A 120 7.06 -12.45 15.60
CA ILE A 120 8.24 -11.58 15.69
C ILE A 120 8.10 -10.38 14.74
N LEU A 121 7.73 -10.64 13.48
CA LEU A 121 7.52 -9.60 12.48
C LEU A 121 6.40 -8.64 12.89
N TRP A 122 5.29 -9.18 13.41
CA TRP A 122 4.17 -8.40 13.91
C TRP A 122 4.57 -7.50 15.09
N ASP A 123 5.24 -8.06 16.10
CA ASP A 123 5.64 -7.33 17.31
C ASP A 123 6.62 -6.21 16.98
N LEU A 124 7.59 -6.45 16.09
CA LEU A 124 8.53 -5.42 15.61
C LEU A 124 7.81 -4.33 14.81
N ALA A 125 6.91 -4.70 13.90
CA ALA A 125 6.13 -3.74 13.12
C ALA A 125 5.24 -2.87 14.01
N LYS A 126 4.58 -3.46 15.02
CA LYS A 126 3.78 -2.73 15.99
C LYS A 126 4.64 -1.80 16.84
N SER A 127 5.80 -2.28 17.30
CA SER A 127 6.74 -1.48 18.10
C SER A 127 7.26 -0.28 17.32
N VAL A 128 7.55 -0.44 16.03
CA VAL A 128 7.88 0.68 15.13
C VAL A 128 6.72 1.66 15.02
N MET A 129 5.49 1.19 14.79
CA MET A 129 4.32 2.06 14.71
C MET A 129 4.10 2.89 15.98
N SER A 130 4.26 2.27 17.15
CA SER A 130 4.08 2.97 18.44
C SER A 130 5.11 4.07 18.69
N THR A 131 6.28 4.04 18.04
CA THR A 131 7.23 5.16 18.12
C THR A 131 6.77 6.43 17.40
N VAL A 132 5.76 6.32 16.54
CA VAL A 132 5.26 7.41 15.69
C VAL A 132 3.82 7.79 16.01
N ASP A 133 2.94 6.80 16.18
CA ASP A 133 1.52 6.98 16.45
C ASP A 133 1.02 5.82 17.32
N GLU A 134 1.17 5.96 18.64
CA GLU A 134 0.76 4.95 19.62
C GLU A 134 -0.73 4.63 19.52
N ASP A 135 -1.58 5.65 19.33
CA ASP A 135 -3.02 5.47 19.17
C ASP A 135 -3.36 4.63 17.92
N PHE A 136 -2.71 4.92 16.79
CA PHE A 136 -2.92 4.14 15.57
C PHE A 136 -2.36 2.72 15.70
N SER A 137 -1.23 2.52 16.40
CA SER A 137 -0.62 1.21 16.68
C SER A 137 -1.56 0.22 17.37
N ASN A 138 -2.58 0.75 18.07
CA ASN A 138 -3.56 -0.05 18.79
C ASN A 138 -4.88 -0.23 18.03
N ARG A 139 -5.08 0.48 16.91
CA ARG A 139 -6.37 0.52 16.20
C ARG A 139 -6.31 0.06 14.74
N TYR A 140 -5.13 -0.06 14.13
CA TYR A 140 -5.04 -0.59 12.76
C TYR A 140 -5.61 -2.01 12.71
N THR A 141 -6.34 -2.33 11.64
CA THR A 141 -7.09 -3.58 11.54
C THR A 141 -6.30 -4.67 10.84
N ALA A 142 -5.33 -4.29 10.01
CA ALA A 142 -4.47 -5.19 9.29
C ALA A 142 -3.13 -4.54 8.91
N LEU A 143 -2.15 -5.40 8.67
CA LEU A 143 -0.80 -5.08 8.21
C LEU A 143 -0.56 -5.83 6.90
N ALA A 144 -0.39 -5.12 5.79
CA ALA A 144 0.11 -5.72 4.55
C ALA A 144 1.63 -5.69 4.56
N VAL A 145 2.24 -6.83 4.26
CA VAL A 145 3.69 -7.05 4.17
C VAL A 145 4.01 -7.43 2.75
N THR A 146 4.94 -6.71 2.11
CA THR A 146 5.28 -6.94 0.71
C THR A 146 6.79 -6.91 0.48
N HIS A 147 7.26 -7.68 -0.49
CA HIS A 147 8.62 -7.60 -1.05
C HIS A 147 8.55 -7.32 -2.56
N ASN A 148 9.31 -6.33 -3.01
CA ASN A 148 9.40 -5.85 -4.39
C ASN A 148 8.04 -5.55 -5.04
N PHE A 149 7.11 -4.98 -4.26
CA PHE A 149 5.81 -4.53 -4.77
C PHE A 149 5.95 -3.33 -5.71
N ILE A 150 5.25 -3.40 -6.85
CA ILE A 150 5.07 -2.33 -7.82
C ILE A 150 3.57 -2.05 -7.89
N GLY A 151 3.15 -0.95 -7.28
CA GLY A 151 1.74 -0.55 -7.28
C GLY A 151 1.39 0.32 -8.47
N SER A 152 0.34 -0.04 -9.21
CA SER A 152 -0.34 0.86 -10.14
C SER A 152 -1.25 1.84 -9.39
N PRO A 153 -1.67 2.96 -10.00
CA PRO A 153 -2.63 3.89 -9.39
C PRO A 153 -3.94 3.21 -8.99
N HIS A 154 -4.32 3.31 -7.71
CA HIS A 154 -5.57 2.77 -7.17
C HIS A 154 -6.10 3.59 -6.00
N ILE A 155 -7.31 3.26 -5.53
CA ILE A 155 -7.98 3.85 -4.37
C ILE A 155 -8.36 2.73 -3.40
N ASP A 156 -8.03 2.89 -2.13
CA ASP A 156 -8.41 1.96 -1.06
C ASP A 156 -9.85 2.22 -0.59
N ARG A 157 -10.83 1.73 -1.35
CA ARG A 157 -12.26 2.01 -1.10
C ARG A 157 -12.76 1.50 0.25
N GLN A 158 -12.11 0.48 0.80
CA GLN A 158 -12.49 -0.15 2.07
C GLN A 158 -11.85 0.51 3.29
N ASN A 159 -10.89 1.43 3.10
CA ASN A 159 -10.25 2.08 4.22
C ASN A 159 -11.24 3.05 4.88
N VAL A 160 -11.35 2.97 6.21
CA VAL A 160 -12.17 3.88 7.02
C VAL A 160 -11.38 5.11 7.48
N GLY A 161 -10.09 5.20 7.14
CA GLY A 161 -9.20 6.30 7.47
C GLY A 161 -7.86 6.20 6.74
N PRO A 162 -6.91 7.10 7.04
CA PRO A 162 -5.56 7.05 6.47
C PRO A 162 -4.80 5.78 6.85
N PHE A 163 -3.82 5.42 6.03
CA PHE A 163 -2.85 4.38 6.33
C PHE A 163 -1.48 4.98 6.65
N TYR A 164 -0.62 4.17 7.26
CA TYR A 164 0.81 4.43 7.35
C TYR A 164 1.60 3.44 6.50
N GLY A 165 2.52 3.96 5.68
CA GLY A 165 3.44 3.17 4.88
C GLY A 165 4.88 3.29 5.40
N LEU A 166 5.55 2.15 5.54
CA LEU A 166 6.99 2.04 5.81
C LEU A 166 7.65 1.22 4.71
N SER A 167 8.86 1.59 4.32
CA SER A 167 9.69 0.84 3.39
C SER A 167 11.12 0.68 3.91
N LEU A 168 11.69 -0.51 3.79
CA LEU A 168 13.04 -0.87 4.20
C LEU A 168 13.74 -1.63 3.07
N GLY A 169 15.07 -1.73 3.12
CA GLY A 169 15.89 -2.39 2.09
C GLY A 169 16.96 -1.47 1.52
N ASP A 170 17.55 -1.87 0.39
CA ASP A 170 18.69 -1.19 -0.22
C ASP A 170 18.33 -0.40 -1.50
N PHE A 171 17.03 -0.29 -1.82
CA PHE A 171 16.52 0.57 -2.89
C PHE A 171 16.95 2.04 -2.73
N GLY A 172 16.99 2.80 -3.83
CA GLY A 172 17.53 4.17 -3.84
C GLY A 172 16.79 5.15 -2.92
N ASP A 173 17.52 6.08 -2.32
CA ASP A 173 16.91 7.20 -1.59
C ASP A 173 16.01 8.02 -2.52
N ASN A 174 14.90 8.54 -2.00
CA ASN A 174 13.90 9.29 -2.77
C ASN A 174 13.33 8.51 -3.98
N THR A 175 13.33 7.18 -3.92
CA THR A 175 12.64 6.29 -4.88
C THR A 175 11.69 5.37 -4.11
N GLY A 176 10.79 4.65 -4.77
CA GLY A 176 9.98 3.62 -4.09
C GLY A 176 9.05 4.12 -2.97
N GLY A 177 8.88 5.43 -2.81
CA GLY A 177 7.94 6.03 -1.87
C GLY A 177 6.48 5.85 -2.30
N VAL A 178 5.57 6.49 -1.59
CA VAL A 178 4.15 6.53 -1.98
C VAL A 178 3.88 7.82 -2.75
N MET A 179 3.30 7.69 -3.93
CA MET A 179 2.80 8.79 -4.73
C MET A 179 1.30 8.93 -4.48
N VAL A 180 0.80 10.13 -4.16
CA VAL A 180 -0.64 10.37 -3.94
C VAL A 180 -1.10 11.64 -4.62
N GLU A 181 -2.23 11.57 -5.32
CA GLU A 181 -2.83 12.74 -5.96
C GLU A 181 -3.36 13.73 -4.91
N CYS A 182 -2.84 14.96 -4.94
CA CYS A 182 -3.33 16.06 -4.10
C CYS A 182 -4.35 16.94 -4.81
N SER A 183 -4.28 16.98 -6.14
CA SER A 183 -5.25 17.57 -7.05
C SER A 183 -4.98 17.06 -8.47
N ALA A 184 -5.79 17.49 -9.45
CA ALA A 184 -5.55 17.17 -10.87
C ALA A 184 -4.18 17.63 -11.41
N ARG A 185 -3.47 18.53 -10.69
CA ARG A 185 -2.19 19.13 -11.09
C ARG A 185 -1.04 18.89 -10.11
N ILE A 186 -1.31 18.31 -8.94
CA ILE A 186 -0.30 18.14 -7.88
C ILE A 186 -0.30 16.70 -7.41
N VAL A 187 0.88 16.09 -7.39
CA VAL A 187 1.14 14.76 -6.80
C VAL A 187 2.16 14.94 -5.68
N ALA A 188 1.89 14.35 -4.52
CA ALA A 188 2.88 14.27 -3.45
C ALA A 188 3.67 12.97 -3.56
N HIS A 189 4.99 13.07 -3.49
CA HIS A 189 5.91 11.95 -3.28
C HIS A 189 6.26 11.90 -1.81
N VAL A 190 5.73 10.90 -1.11
CA VAL A 190 5.95 10.63 0.30
C VAL A 190 7.09 9.63 0.44
N ASN A 191 8.22 10.07 0.98
CA ASN A 191 9.36 9.21 1.25
C ASN A 191 9.08 8.30 2.46
N THR A 192 8.99 6.99 2.19
CA THR A 192 8.75 5.95 3.19
C THR A 192 10.00 5.13 3.51
N LYS A 193 11.16 5.44 2.90
CA LYS A 193 12.40 4.70 3.17
C LYS A 193 12.88 4.99 4.59
N ASN A 194 12.91 3.97 5.45
CA ASN A 194 13.21 4.07 6.87
C ASN A 194 12.26 5.01 7.63
N ARG A 195 11.08 5.30 7.06
CA ARG A 195 10.15 6.34 7.53
C ARG A 195 8.72 5.82 7.51
N LEU A 196 7.93 6.24 8.50
CA LEU A 196 6.47 6.05 8.49
C LEU A 196 5.80 7.26 7.85
N GLY A 197 5.32 7.10 6.61
CA GLY A 197 4.56 8.12 5.90
C GLY A 197 3.06 7.89 6.05
N LYS A 198 2.32 8.89 6.55
CA LYS A 198 0.86 8.84 6.66
C LYS A 198 0.21 9.37 5.38
N VAL A 199 -0.63 8.55 4.75
CA VAL A 199 -1.30 8.85 3.48
C VAL A 199 -2.76 8.46 3.58
N ASP A 200 -3.64 9.31 3.07
CA ASP A 200 -5.04 8.93 2.91
C ASP A 200 -5.22 8.14 1.60
N GLY A 201 -5.20 6.80 1.71
CA GLY A 201 -5.33 5.88 0.56
C GLY A 201 -6.68 5.96 -0.17
N ARG A 202 -7.63 6.74 0.34
CA ARG A 202 -8.90 7.04 -0.35
C ARG A 202 -8.71 8.04 -1.50
N PHE A 203 -7.53 8.63 -1.65
CA PHE A 203 -7.10 9.34 -2.85
C PHE A 203 -6.30 8.40 -3.78
N PRO A 204 -6.31 8.62 -5.11
CA PRO A 204 -5.51 7.84 -6.03
C PRO A 204 -4.03 7.85 -5.65
N HIS A 205 -3.45 6.67 -5.47
CA HIS A 205 -2.06 6.53 -5.04
C HIS A 205 -1.38 5.30 -5.65
N TRP A 206 -0.05 5.33 -5.70
CA TRP A 206 0.78 4.27 -6.27
C TRP A 206 2.18 4.26 -5.63
N VAL A 207 3.01 3.27 -5.97
CA VAL A 207 4.41 3.23 -5.52
C VAL A 207 5.28 3.96 -6.55
N ALA A 208 6.09 4.91 -6.11
CA ALA A 208 7.04 5.60 -6.97
C ALA A 208 8.02 4.59 -7.61
N PRO A 209 8.51 4.82 -8.84
CA PRO A 209 9.49 3.94 -9.45
C PRO A 209 10.75 3.74 -8.58
N TYR A 210 11.34 2.55 -8.65
CA TYR A 210 12.63 2.19 -8.06
C TYR A 210 13.25 1.03 -8.86
N ASP A 211 14.54 0.78 -8.69
CA ASP A 211 15.28 -0.32 -9.33
C ASP A 211 14.93 -1.68 -8.70
N HIS A 212 13.70 -2.14 -8.90
CA HIS A 212 13.19 -3.42 -8.39
C HIS A 212 13.89 -4.66 -8.99
N ILE A 213 14.71 -4.48 -10.04
CA ILE A 213 15.46 -5.58 -10.67
C ILE A 213 16.71 -5.90 -9.86
N ARG A 214 17.39 -4.87 -9.33
CA ARG A 214 18.68 -5.03 -8.64
C ARG A 214 18.62 -4.75 -7.15
N LYS A 215 17.51 -4.23 -6.65
CA LYS A 215 17.35 -3.77 -5.27
C LYS A 215 16.15 -4.41 -4.60
N ASP A 216 16.29 -4.60 -3.30
CA ASP A 216 15.23 -5.06 -2.44
C ASP A 216 14.48 -3.89 -1.83
N ARG A 217 13.16 -3.95 -1.94
CA ARG A 217 12.23 -3.09 -1.21
C ARG A 217 11.21 -3.94 -0.46
N TYR A 218 11.30 -3.92 0.85
CA TYR A 218 10.28 -4.45 1.75
C TYR A 218 9.35 -3.31 2.16
N SER A 219 8.05 -3.53 2.21
CA SER A 219 7.13 -2.54 2.76
C SER A 219 6.08 -3.11 3.68
N LEU A 220 5.67 -2.26 4.62
CA LEU A 220 4.63 -2.47 5.59
C LEU A 220 3.57 -1.38 5.41
N ILE A 221 2.32 -1.77 5.18
CA ILE A 221 1.19 -0.85 5.13
C ILE A 221 0.24 -1.19 6.28
N PHE A 222 0.05 -0.24 7.19
CA PHE A 222 -0.84 -0.35 8.34
C PHE A 222 -2.12 0.42 8.03
N TYR A 223 -3.26 -0.26 7.98
CA TYR A 223 -4.52 0.34 7.54
C TYR A 223 -5.71 -0.12 8.38
N GLN A 224 -6.82 0.60 8.25
CA GLN A 224 -8.07 0.36 8.97
C GLN A 224 -9.21 0.13 7.97
N THR A 225 -9.91 -1.00 8.09
CA THR A 225 -11.11 -1.33 7.31
C THR A 225 -12.38 -1.43 8.16
N SER A 226 -12.27 -1.15 9.46
CA SER A 226 -13.39 -1.16 10.41
C SER A 226 -13.11 -0.20 11.55
N GLY A 227 -14.15 0.06 12.37
CA GLY A 227 -14.15 1.10 13.40
C GLY A 227 -14.82 2.37 12.87
N GLU A 228 -14.66 3.46 13.63
CA GLU A 228 -15.24 4.75 13.28
C GLU A 228 -14.66 5.28 11.97
N TYR A 229 -15.54 5.68 11.06
CA TYR A 229 -15.15 6.29 9.81
C TYR A 229 -14.56 7.69 10.05
N GLN A 230 -13.29 7.86 9.74
CA GLN A 230 -12.63 9.16 9.80
C GLN A 230 -13.04 9.99 8.58
N LYS A 231 -13.49 11.22 8.79
CA LYS A 231 -13.76 12.16 7.69
C LYS A 231 -12.54 12.24 6.76
N ILE A 232 -12.77 12.23 5.45
CA ILE A 232 -11.70 12.39 4.45
C ILE A 232 -11.00 13.72 4.70
N GLY A 233 -9.70 13.65 4.95
CA GLY A 233 -8.83 14.78 5.26
C GLY A 233 -7.93 15.14 4.08
N PRO A 234 -6.74 15.73 4.34
CA PRO A 234 -5.76 15.91 3.29
C PRO A 234 -5.18 14.55 2.84
N PRO A 235 -4.68 14.47 1.59
CA PRO A 235 -4.08 13.25 1.02
C PRO A 235 -2.75 12.88 1.70
N ILE A 236 -2.03 13.89 2.20
CA ILE A 236 -0.81 13.75 2.99
C ILE A 236 -0.96 14.49 4.30
N PHE A 237 -0.36 13.96 5.35
CA PHE A 237 -0.37 14.57 6.68
C PHE A 237 1.02 15.08 6.99
N LYS A 238 1.12 16.37 7.33
CA LYS A 238 2.32 16.90 7.99
C LYS A 238 2.25 16.52 9.46
N GLU A 239 3.40 16.36 10.10
CA GLU A 239 3.47 16.05 11.54
C GLU A 239 2.56 16.99 12.35
N PRO A 240 1.89 16.52 13.41
CA PRO A 240 1.51 17.45 14.46
C PRO A 240 2.80 18.04 15.01
N LEU A 241 2.96 19.36 14.91
CA LEU A 241 3.98 20.07 15.68
C LEU A 241 3.74 19.69 17.14
N THR A 242 4.62 18.87 17.71
CA THR A 242 4.64 18.65 19.16
C THR A 242 5.04 20.00 19.76
N THR A 243 4.05 20.82 20.08
CA THR A 243 4.21 21.94 21.02
C THR A 243 4.60 21.31 22.36
N PHE A 244 5.89 21.20 22.61
CA PHE A 244 6.40 21.08 23.97
C PHE A 244 6.06 22.39 24.67
N ILE A 245 4.98 22.37 25.46
CA ILE A 245 4.79 23.35 26.52
C ILE A 245 5.74 22.88 27.63
N HIS A 246 6.86 23.59 27.78
CA HIS A 246 7.70 23.54 28.98
C HIS A 246 7.13 24.48 30.04
#